data_AF-A0A7L9A867-F1
#
_entry.id   AF-A0A7L9A867-F1
#
_cell.length_a   1.000
_cell.length_b   1.000
_cell.length_c   1.000
_cell.angle_alpha   90.00
_cell.angle_beta   90.00
_cell.angle_gamma   90.00
#
_symmetry.space_group_name_H-M   'P 1'
#
loop_
_entity.id
_entity.type
_entity.pdbx_description
1 polymer ?
#
loop_
_entity_poly.entity_id
_entity_poly.type
_entity_poly.pdbx_seq_one_letter_code
_entity_poly.pdbx_strand_id
1 'polypeptide(L)'
;EAIGKACYERLFRWLVNRINRSLDRTKRQGASFIGILDMAGFEIFELNSFEQLCINYTNEKLQQLFNHTMFILEQEEYQREGIEWKFIDFGLDLQPTIDLIDKPMGIMALLDEECWFPKATDKTFVEKLVQSHSVHPKFMKTDFRGVADFAIIHYAGKVDYSAAQWLMKNMDPLNENVVSCLQSSQDPFVCHIWKDAEIVGMAQQALTDTQFGARTRKGMFRTVSQLYKEQLTKLMATLRNTNPNFVRCIIPNHEKKAGKIEAPLVLDQLRCNGVLEGIRI
;
A
#
# COMPACT_ATOMS: atom_id res chain seq x y z
N GLU A 1 -4.04 -20.87 -10.71
CA GLU A 1 -4.08 -19.94 -9.56
C GLU A 1 -4.39 -18.49 -9.98
N ALA A 2 -3.56 -17.84 -10.80
CA ALA A 2 -3.76 -16.45 -11.25
C ALA A 2 -5.17 -16.14 -11.80
N ILE A 3 -5.72 -17.01 -12.66
CA ILE A 3 -7.09 -16.83 -13.18
C ILE A 3 -8.15 -16.92 -12.07
N GLY A 4 -7.97 -17.79 -11.09
CA GLY A 4 -8.89 -17.89 -9.95
C GLY A 4 -8.89 -16.61 -9.10
N LYS A 5 -7.69 -16.07 -8.81
CA LYS A 5 -7.51 -14.77 -8.14
C LYS A 5 -8.19 -13.65 -8.93
N ALA A 6 -7.93 -13.56 -10.23
CA ALA A 6 -8.50 -12.53 -11.09
C ALA A 6 -10.03 -12.64 -11.24
N CYS A 7 -10.57 -13.85 -11.32
CA CYS A 7 -12.02 -14.10 -11.29
C CYS A 7 -12.63 -13.54 -10.00
N TYR A 8 -12.05 -13.87 -8.85
CA TYR A 8 -12.55 -13.43 -7.55
C TYR A 8 -12.46 -11.90 -7.39
N GLU A 9 -11.33 -11.30 -7.76
CA GLU A 9 -11.16 -9.84 -7.70
C GLU A 9 -12.20 -9.11 -8.57
N ARG A 10 -12.40 -9.57 -9.81
CA ARG A 10 -13.37 -8.99 -10.75
C ARG A 10 -14.80 -9.13 -10.24
N LEU A 11 -15.15 -10.30 -9.71
CA LEU A 11 -16.45 -10.55 -9.08
C LEU A 11 -16.67 -9.60 -7.90
N PHE A 12 -15.67 -9.48 -7.01
CA PHE A 12 -15.74 -8.62 -5.84
C PHE A 12 -15.89 -7.14 -6.23
N ARG A 13 -15.11 -6.65 -7.20
CA ARG A 13 -15.22 -5.30 -7.74
C ARG A 13 -16.60 -5.04 -8.36
N TRP A 14 -17.15 -6.01 -9.10
CA TRP A 14 -18.50 -5.91 -9.64
C TRP A 14 -19.55 -5.81 -8.53
N LEU A 15 -19.42 -6.63 -7.49
CA LEU A 15 -20.33 -6.63 -6.35
C LEU A 15 -20.33 -5.28 -5.64
N VAL A 16 -19.15 -4.74 -5.31
CA VAL A 16 -19.01 -3.41 -4.69
C VAL A 16 -19.64 -2.32 -5.56
N ASN A 17 -19.38 -2.33 -6.87
CA ASN A 17 -19.98 -1.38 -7.80
C ASN A 17 -21.52 -1.51 -7.85
N ARG A 18 -22.04 -2.73 -7.79
CA ARG A 18 -23.48 -2.99 -7.82
C ARG A 18 -24.17 -2.48 -6.56
N ILE A 19 -23.55 -2.70 -5.39
CA ILE A 19 -24.00 -2.21 -4.09
C ILE A 19 -23.99 -0.67 -4.10
N ASN A 20 -22.89 -0.04 -4.50
CA ASN A 20 -22.75 1.42 -4.56
C ASN A 20 -23.84 2.06 -5.45
N ARG A 21 -24.10 1.51 -6.64
CA ARG A 21 -25.19 1.99 -7.51
C ARG A 21 -26.57 1.86 -6.88
N SER A 22 -26.78 0.88 -6.02
CA SER A 22 -28.07 0.69 -5.35
C SER A 22 -28.25 1.65 -4.18
N LEU A 23 -27.16 2.06 -3.52
CA LEU A 23 -27.15 2.96 -2.37
C LEU A 23 -27.06 4.45 -2.76
N ASP A 24 -26.49 4.77 -3.92
CA ASP A 24 -26.31 6.15 -4.44
C ASP A 24 -27.61 6.76 -5.02
N ARG A 25 -28.73 6.62 -4.30
CA ARG A 25 -30.06 7.09 -4.75
C ARG A 25 -30.36 8.54 -4.40
N THR A 26 -29.57 9.16 -3.53
CA THR A 26 -29.82 10.53 -3.04
C THR A 26 -28.64 11.45 -3.37
N LYS A 27 -28.63 11.98 -4.59
CA LYS A 27 -27.75 13.09 -4.97
C LYS A 27 -28.25 14.39 -4.34
N ARG A 28 -28.06 14.56 -3.03
CA ARG A 28 -28.28 15.85 -2.36
C ARG A 28 -27.13 16.78 -2.74
N GLN A 29 -27.44 17.88 -3.43
CA GLN A 29 -26.48 18.96 -3.67
C GLN A 29 -26.19 19.67 -2.33
N GLY A 30 -24.92 19.69 -1.91
CA GLY A 30 -24.46 20.26 -0.63
C GLY A 30 -23.94 19.24 0.40
N ALA A 31 -23.64 18.00 -0.01
CA ALA A 31 -23.38 16.89 0.91
C ALA A 31 -22.07 17.02 1.70
N SER A 32 -22.20 17.24 3.01
CA SER A 32 -21.25 16.70 3.98
C SER A 32 -21.30 15.17 3.94
N PHE A 33 -20.17 14.52 4.21
CA PHE A 33 -20.10 13.07 4.34
C PHE A 33 -19.29 12.71 5.58
N ILE A 34 -19.53 11.50 6.09
CA ILE A 34 -18.66 10.85 7.07
C ILE A 34 -17.98 9.70 6.35
N GLY A 35 -16.65 9.75 6.27
CA GLY A 35 -15.84 8.66 5.75
C GLY A 35 -15.43 7.76 6.90
N ILE A 36 -15.73 6.46 6.80
CA ILE A 36 -15.21 5.45 7.73
C ILE A 36 -14.11 4.69 6.98
N LEU A 37 -12.88 4.81 7.45
CA LEU A 37 -11.75 4.07 6.93
C LEU A 37 -11.55 2.81 7.77
N ASP A 38 -11.86 1.67 7.17
CA ASP A 38 -11.62 0.34 7.75
C ASP A 38 -10.48 -0.32 6.96
N MET A 39 -9.32 -0.42 7.57
CA MET A 39 -8.11 -0.96 6.97
C MET A 39 -7.42 -1.91 7.94
N ALA A 40 -6.76 -2.93 7.39
CA ALA A 40 -5.88 -3.80 8.16
C ALA A 40 -4.82 -2.95 8.88
N GLY A 41 -4.61 -3.24 10.16
CA GLY A 41 -3.56 -2.62 10.95
C GLY A 41 -2.17 -3.03 10.47
N PHE A 42 -1.14 -2.50 11.13
CA PHE A 42 0.25 -2.85 10.83
C PHE A 42 0.49 -4.35 11.05
N GLU A 43 1.06 -5.04 10.06
CA GLU A 43 1.27 -6.49 10.08
C GLU A 43 2.77 -6.80 10.23
N ILE A 44 3.13 -7.56 11.26
CA ILE A 44 4.49 -8.08 11.49
C ILE A 44 4.39 -9.59 11.69
N PHE A 45 4.64 -10.33 10.62
CA PHE A 45 4.78 -11.79 10.68
C PHE A 45 6.26 -12.19 10.69
N GLU A 46 6.53 -13.48 10.94
CA GLU A 46 7.90 -14.04 10.87
C GLU A 46 8.55 -13.81 9.50
N LEU A 47 7.77 -13.85 8.42
CA LEU A 47 8.22 -13.52 7.07
C LEU A 47 7.14 -12.75 6.32
N ASN A 48 7.46 -11.55 5.85
CA ASN A 48 6.51 -10.63 5.21
C ASN A 48 6.78 -10.60 3.69
N SER A 49 5.73 -10.50 2.88
CA SER A 49 5.85 -10.44 1.42
C SER A 49 5.38 -9.10 0.86
N PHE A 50 5.19 -9.02 -0.46
CA PHE A 50 4.79 -7.81 -1.16
C PHE A 50 3.44 -7.25 -0.66
N GLU A 51 2.50 -8.12 -0.32
CA GLU A 51 1.19 -7.75 0.21
C GLU A 51 1.34 -7.02 1.56
N GLN A 52 2.16 -7.54 2.47
CA GLN A 52 2.47 -6.88 3.74
C GLN A 52 3.18 -5.55 3.53
N LEU A 53 4.09 -5.44 2.54
CA LEU A 53 4.73 -4.15 2.23
C LEU A 53 3.68 -3.10 1.87
N CYS A 54 2.70 -3.45 1.01
CA CYS A 54 1.62 -2.55 0.63
C CYS A 54 0.75 -2.13 1.83
N ILE A 55 0.41 -3.08 2.71
CA ILE A 55 -0.37 -2.82 3.94
C ILE A 55 0.41 -1.90 4.90
N ASN A 56 1.66 -2.24 5.18
CA ASN A 56 2.51 -1.49 6.10
C ASN A 56 2.85 -0.09 5.57
N TYR A 57 3.05 0.05 4.26
CA TYR A 57 3.21 1.35 3.61
C TYR A 57 1.97 2.25 3.79
N THR A 58 0.77 1.70 3.66
CA THR A 58 -0.43 2.50 3.93
C THR A 58 -0.55 2.88 5.40
N ASN A 59 -0.25 1.96 6.32
CA ASN A 59 -0.21 2.28 7.74
C ASN A 59 0.81 3.38 8.06
N GLU A 60 1.99 3.37 7.42
CA GLU A 60 2.99 4.44 7.54
C GLU A 60 2.41 5.80 7.11
N LYS A 61 1.69 5.86 5.99
CA LYS A 61 1.04 7.10 5.51
C LYS A 61 -0.10 7.56 6.40
N LEU A 62 -0.92 6.65 6.90
CA LEU A 62 -2.01 6.97 7.82
C LEU A 62 -1.47 7.46 9.17
N GLN A 63 -0.39 6.86 9.66
CA GLN A 63 0.28 7.31 10.86
C GLN A 63 0.95 8.68 10.65
N GLN A 64 1.56 8.93 9.49
CA GLN A 64 2.09 10.27 9.18
C GLN A 64 0.97 11.32 9.11
N LEU A 65 -0.20 10.98 8.56
CA LEU A 65 -1.36 11.86 8.58
C LEU A 65 -1.84 12.12 10.02
N PHE A 66 -1.91 11.08 10.85
CA PHE A 66 -2.21 11.24 12.29
C PHE A 66 -1.20 12.17 12.96
N ASN A 67 0.10 11.95 12.74
CA ASN A 67 1.15 12.78 13.33
C ASN A 67 1.02 14.24 12.89
N HIS A 68 0.80 14.48 11.59
CA HIS A 68 0.60 15.82 11.06
C HIS A 68 -0.65 16.49 11.63
N THR A 69 -1.77 15.79 11.71
CA THR A 69 -3.02 16.37 12.23
C THR A 69 -2.96 16.63 13.73
N MET A 70 -2.54 15.65 14.52
CA MET A 70 -2.55 15.75 15.98
C MET A 70 -1.45 16.66 16.54
N PHE A 71 -0.27 16.67 15.92
CA PHE A 71 0.88 17.41 16.48
C PHE A 71 1.14 18.72 15.76
N ILE A 72 1.02 18.78 14.42
CA ILE A 72 1.40 19.99 13.67
C ILE A 72 0.22 20.94 13.58
N LEU A 73 -0.92 20.49 13.06
CA LEU A 73 -2.09 21.36 12.87
C LEU A 73 -2.64 21.89 14.19
N GLU A 74 -2.63 21.09 15.25
CA GLU A 74 -3.09 21.52 16.58
C GLU A 74 -2.22 22.68 17.12
N GLN A 75 -0.89 22.56 17.01
CA GLN A 75 0.03 23.61 17.46
C GLN A 75 -0.04 24.86 16.58
N GLU A 76 -0.25 24.70 15.27
CA GLU A 76 -0.49 25.82 14.35
C GLU A 76 -1.79 26.57 14.69
N GLU A 77 -2.83 25.87 15.15
CA GLU A 77 -4.08 26.49 15.61
C GLU A 77 -3.86 27.28 16.90
N TYR A 78 -3.15 26.71 17.89
CA TYR A 78 -2.80 27.45 19.12
C TYR A 78 -2.02 28.73 18.81
N GLN A 79 -1.06 28.66 17.88
CA GLN A 79 -0.32 29.84 17.44
C GLN A 79 -1.22 30.87 16.75
N ARG A 80 -2.18 30.42 15.92
CA ARG A 80 -3.13 31.29 15.24
C ARG A 80 -4.08 31.99 16.21
N GLU A 81 -4.54 31.29 17.24
CA GLU A 81 -5.38 31.86 18.30
C GLU A 81 -4.60 32.73 19.29
N GLY A 82 -3.27 32.78 19.19
CA GLY A 82 -2.41 33.56 20.08
C GLY A 82 -2.29 32.96 21.47
N ILE A 83 -2.53 31.66 21.62
CA ILE A 83 -2.38 30.92 22.87
C ILE A 83 -0.88 30.74 23.13
N GLU A 84 -0.43 31.07 24.34
CA GLU A 84 0.96 30.86 24.75
C GLU A 84 1.23 29.36 24.88
N TRP A 85 1.80 28.78 23.82
CA TRP A 85 2.13 27.36 23.74
C TRP A 85 3.61 27.18 23.38
N LYS A 86 4.29 26.28 24.10
CA LYS A 86 5.67 25.92 23.80
C LYS A 86 5.68 24.83 22.73
N PHE A 87 6.21 25.13 21.56
CA PHE A 87 6.34 24.14 20.48
C PHE A 87 7.11 22.90 20.96
N ILE A 88 6.50 21.73 20.79
CA ILE A 88 7.10 20.43 21.11
C ILE A 88 7.39 19.72 19.79
N ASP A 89 8.68 19.48 19.52
CA ASP A 89 9.10 18.60 18.43
C ASP A 89 9.10 17.16 18.95
N PHE A 90 8.26 16.31 18.34
CA PHE A 90 8.12 14.92 18.72
C PHE A 90 9.11 13.99 18.00
N GLY A 91 9.84 14.47 16.99
CA GLY A 91 10.80 13.65 16.23
C GLY A 91 10.16 12.45 15.51
N LEU A 92 8.83 12.43 15.36
CA LEU A 92 8.04 11.35 14.76
C LEU A 92 7.88 11.54 13.25
N ASP A 93 8.95 11.92 12.56
CA ASP A 93 8.91 12.06 11.11
C ASP A 93 9.03 10.68 10.43
N LEU A 94 7.92 10.24 9.84
CA LEU A 94 7.85 8.98 9.08
C LEU A 94 8.17 9.19 7.60
N GLN A 95 8.37 10.43 7.17
CA GLN A 95 8.68 10.77 5.79
C GLN A 95 9.89 10.00 5.23
N PRO A 96 10.99 9.75 5.97
CA PRO A 96 12.11 8.97 5.46
C PRO A 96 11.73 7.53 5.06
N THR A 97 10.85 6.87 5.82
CA THR A 97 10.39 5.51 5.49
C THR A 97 9.40 5.53 4.34
N ILE A 98 8.49 6.51 4.32
CA ILE A 98 7.53 6.71 3.22
C ILE A 98 8.28 6.95 1.90
N ASP A 99 9.26 7.85 1.92
CA ASP A 99 10.08 8.22 0.76
C ASP A 99 10.88 7.02 0.24
N LEU A 100 11.48 6.22 1.12
CA LEU A 100 12.18 5.00 0.74
C LEU A 100 11.27 4.06 -0.07
N ILE A 101 9.98 3.98 0.28
CA ILE A 101 9.04 3.09 -0.39
C ILE A 101 8.50 3.69 -1.69
N ASP A 102 8.09 4.97 -1.66
CA ASP A 102 7.22 5.55 -2.69
C ASP A 102 7.85 6.62 -3.60
N LYS A 103 9.01 7.19 -3.26
CA LYS A 103 9.63 8.21 -4.11
C LYS A 103 10.20 7.60 -5.40
N PRO A 104 10.51 8.44 -6.41
CA PRO A 104 11.35 8.00 -7.53
C PRO A 104 12.63 7.35 -6.99
N MET A 105 13.05 6.24 -7.59
CA MET A 105 14.15 5.40 -7.11
C MET A 105 13.91 4.73 -5.74
N GLY A 106 12.69 4.79 -5.19
CA GLY A 106 12.28 4.02 -4.02
C GLY A 106 11.94 2.57 -4.36
N ILE A 107 11.59 1.78 -3.34
CA ILE A 107 11.37 0.33 -3.46
C ILE A 107 10.33 -0.02 -4.52
N MET A 108 9.17 0.65 -4.52
CA MET A 108 8.10 0.37 -5.51
C MET A 108 8.53 0.72 -6.93
N ALA A 109 9.25 1.83 -7.12
CA ALA A 109 9.74 2.24 -8.43
C ALA A 109 10.80 1.28 -8.97
N LEU A 110 11.75 0.86 -8.13
CA LEU A 110 12.77 -0.13 -8.50
C LEU A 110 12.14 -1.49 -8.82
N LEU A 111 11.09 -1.90 -8.09
CA LEU A 111 10.35 -3.12 -8.37
C LEU A 111 9.64 -3.04 -9.71
N ASP A 112 8.98 -1.91 -9.99
CA ASP A 112 8.32 -1.69 -11.26
C ASP A 112 9.31 -1.78 -12.41
N GLU A 113 10.45 -1.10 -12.31
CA GLU A 113 11.51 -1.15 -13.33
C GLU A 113 12.00 -2.58 -13.59
N GLU A 114 12.28 -3.35 -12.54
CA GLU A 114 12.75 -4.75 -12.67
C GLU A 114 11.71 -5.66 -13.33
N CYS A 115 10.42 -5.38 -13.16
CA CYS A 115 9.36 -6.15 -13.84
C CYS A 115 9.44 -6.04 -15.38
N TRP A 116 10.10 -5.02 -15.94
CA TRP A 116 10.24 -4.84 -17.38
C TRP A 116 11.49 -5.49 -17.98
N PHE A 117 12.42 -5.97 -17.15
CA PHE A 117 13.66 -6.56 -17.64
C PHE A 117 13.48 -8.06 -17.92
N PRO A 118 13.66 -8.55 -19.16
CA PRO A 118 13.33 -9.94 -19.54
C PRO A 118 14.11 -11.04 -18.80
N LYS A 119 15.22 -10.69 -18.14
CA LYS A 119 16.07 -11.61 -17.37
C LYS A 119 16.13 -11.24 -15.88
N ALA A 120 15.32 -10.29 -15.43
CA ALA A 120 15.25 -9.96 -14.02
C ALA A 120 14.66 -11.12 -13.22
N THR A 121 15.13 -11.24 -12.00
CA THR A 121 14.66 -12.20 -11.01
C THR A 121 14.46 -11.46 -9.69
N ASP A 122 13.73 -12.06 -8.75
CA ASP A 122 13.58 -11.48 -7.42
C ASP A 122 14.94 -11.21 -6.75
N LYS A 123 15.97 -12.02 -7.07
CA LYS A 123 17.35 -11.81 -6.61
C LYS A 123 18.00 -10.57 -7.20
N THR A 124 17.89 -10.33 -8.52
CA THR A 124 18.47 -9.14 -9.15
C THR A 124 17.79 -7.87 -8.63
N PHE A 125 16.49 -7.94 -8.35
CA PHE A 125 15.76 -6.87 -7.67
C PHE A 125 16.32 -6.58 -6.27
N VAL A 126 16.53 -7.60 -5.43
CA VAL A 126 17.12 -7.43 -4.10
C VAL A 126 18.54 -6.86 -4.17
N GLU A 127 19.37 -7.33 -5.10
CA GLU A 127 20.71 -6.78 -5.34
C GLU A 127 20.66 -5.28 -5.68
N LYS A 128 19.73 -4.87 -6.54
CA LYS A 128 19.51 -3.47 -6.91
C LYS A 128 19.03 -2.61 -5.73
N LEU A 129 18.14 -3.15 -4.89
CA LEU A 129 17.71 -2.47 -3.65
C LEU A 129 18.88 -2.24 -2.70
N VAL A 130 19.68 -3.29 -2.44
CA VAL A 130 20.84 -3.21 -1.55
C VAL A 130 21.87 -2.21 -2.09
N GLN A 131 22.13 -2.23 -3.40
CA GLN A 131 23.04 -1.27 -4.03
C GLN A 131 22.56 0.17 -3.88
N SER A 132 21.25 0.39 -4.02
CA SER A 132 20.65 1.74 -4.04
C SER A 132 20.41 2.31 -2.63
N HIS A 133 20.14 1.46 -1.63
CA HIS A 133 19.68 1.90 -0.30
C HIS A 133 20.50 1.39 0.89
N SER A 134 21.65 0.75 0.67
CA SER A 134 22.50 0.21 1.77
C SER A 134 22.88 1.23 2.84
N VAL A 135 22.97 2.52 2.51
CA VAL A 135 23.30 3.62 3.44
C VAL A 135 22.06 4.33 4.00
N HIS A 136 20.86 3.98 3.54
CA HIS A 136 19.63 4.64 3.96
C HIS A 136 19.25 4.20 5.38
N PRO A 137 18.99 5.12 6.33
CA PRO A 137 18.80 4.79 7.74
C PRO A 137 17.58 3.92 8.03
N LYS A 138 16.62 3.86 7.10
CA LYS A 138 15.40 3.04 7.20
C LYS A 138 15.45 1.73 6.42
N PHE A 139 16.55 1.47 5.70
CA PHE A 139 16.76 0.23 4.95
C PHE A 139 17.85 -0.58 5.63
N MET A 140 17.66 -1.89 5.75
CA MET A 140 18.66 -2.78 6.30
C MET A 140 18.83 -4.01 5.44
N LYS A 141 20.09 -4.35 5.17
CA LYS A 141 20.44 -5.64 4.59
C LYS A 141 20.36 -6.72 5.67
N THR A 142 19.76 -7.85 5.37
CA THR A 142 19.72 -9.02 6.25
C THR A 142 21.02 -9.83 6.16
N ASP A 143 21.32 -10.64 7.18
CA ASP A 143 22.47 -11.56 7.11
C ASP A 143 22.22 -12.62 6.02
N PHE A 144 23.28 -13.08 5.36
CA PHE A 144 23.23 -14.10 4.29
C PHE A 144 22.63 -15.44 4.74
N ARG A 145 22.55 -15.67 6.06
CA ARG A 145 21.92 -16.84 6.69
C ARG A 145 20.45 -16.62 7.04
N GLY A 146 19.94 -15.40 6.87
CA GLY A 146 18.55 -15.06 7.15
C GLY A 146 17.59 -15.57 6.07
N VAL A 147 16.34 -15.78 6.45
CA VAL A 147 15.25 -16.17 5.53
C VAL A 147 14.71 -14.96 4.75
N ALA A 148 14.87 -13.76 5.32
CA ALA A 148 14.47 -12.51 4.69
C ALA A 148 15.59 -11.94 3.80
N ASP A 149 15.20 -11.28 2.72
CA ASP A 149 16.09 -10.69 1.72
C ASP A 149 16.56 -9.28 2.10
N PHE A 150 15.69 -8.53 2.80
CA PHE A 150 15.99 -7.21 3.36
C PHE A 150 14.99 -6.86 4.47
N ALA A 151 15.24 -5.76 5.18
CA ALA A 151 14.33 -5.25 6.19
C ALA A 151 14.13 -3.74 6.05
N ILE A 152 12.95 -3.27 6.47
CA ILE A 152 12.62 -1.85 6.55
C ILE A 152 12.34 -1.50 8.01
N ILE A 153 12.87 -0.36 8.46
CA ILE A 153 12.54 0.23 9.75
C ILE A 153 11.29 1.09 9.60
N HIS A 154 10.15 0.56 10.02
CA HIS A 154 8.88 1.27 10.10
C HIS A 154 8.72 1.95 11.46
N TYR A 155 7.71 2.82 11.59
CA TYR A 155 7.35 3.41 12.88
C TYR A 155 7.01 2.35 13.95
N ALA A 156 6.39 1.24 13.52
CA ALA A 156 6.04 0.11 14.37
C ALA A 156 7.19 -0.88 14.61
N GLY A 157 8.39 -0.61 14.09
CA GLY A 157 9.57 -1.43 14.28
C GLY A 157 10.14 -2.03 12.99
N LYS A 158 11.14 -2.90 13.16
CA LYS A 158 11.80 -3.59 12.05
C LYS A 158 10.86 -4.65 11.47
N VAL A 159 10.68 -4.64 10.15
CA VAL A 159 9.94 -5.68 9.42
C VAL A 159 10.88 -6.34 8.41
N ASP A 160 11.00 -7.66 8.52
CA ASP A 160 11.79 -8.51 7.63
C ASP A 160 10.93 -8.97 6.43
N TYR A 161 11.41 -8.72 5.21
CA TYR A 161 10.70 -9.02 3.96
C TYR A 161 11.44 -10.08 3.14
N SER A 162 10.69 -11.05 2.59
CA SER A 162 11.16 -11.91 1.51
C SER A 162 10.60 -11.43 0.18
N ALA A 163 11.50 -11.17 -0.77
CA ALA A 163 11.24 -10.73 -2.14
C ALA A 163 10.75 -11.87 -3.04
N ALA A 164 10.61 -13.10 -2.52
CA ALA A 164 10.18 -14.24 -3.31
C ALA A 164 8.85 -13.97 -4.05
N GLN A 165 8.87 -14.16 -5.37
CA GLN A 165 7.77 -13.93 -6.30
C GLN A 165 7.28 -12.48 -6.37
N TRP A 166 8.04 -11.48 -5.91
CA TRP A 166 7.60 -10.08 -5.96
C TRP A 166 7.40 -9.60 -7.39
N LEU A 167 8.29 -9.96 -8.32
CA LEU A 167 8.13 -9.58 -9.73
C LEU A 167 6.83 -10.14 -10.30
N MET A 168 6.55 -11.43 -10.05
CA MET A 168 5.30 -12.06 -10.49
C MET A 168 4.07 -11.41 -9.85
N LYS A 169 4.10 -11.16 -8.54
CA LYS A 169 2.99 -10.54 -7.80
C LYS A 169 2.73 -9.11 -8.23
N ASN A 170 3.78 -8.35 -8.56
CA ASN A 170 3.66 -6.97 -9.02
C ASN A 170 3.21 -6.88 -10.48
N MET A 171 3.63 -7.82 -11.33
CA MET A 171 3.18 -7.90 -12.72
C MET A 171 1.74 -8.44 -12.86
N ASP A 172 1.35 -9.33 -11.96
CA ASP A 172 0.06 -10.05 -11.94
C ASP A 172 -0.33 -10.61 -13.34
N PRO A 173 0.53 -11.42 -13.98
CA PRO A 173 0.33 -11.83 -15.37
C PRO A 173 -0.86 -12.76 -15.53
N LEU A 174 -1.66 -12.53 -16.57
CA LEU A 174 -2.78 -13.39 -16.96
C LEU A 174 -2.54 -14.01 -18.34
N ASN A 175 -2.99 -15.25 -18.53
CA ASN A 175 -2.89 -15.93 -19.82
C ASN A 175 -3.89 -15.31 -20.81
N GLU A 176 -3.37 -14.74 -21.89
CA GLU A 176 -4.17 -14.00 -22.89
C GLU A 176 -5.28 -14.84 -23.51
N ASN A 177 -4.99 -16.10 -23.84
CA ASN A 177 -5.96 -16.99 -24.45
C ASN A 177 -7.13 -17.28 -23.50
N VAL A 178 -6.82 -17.47 -22.22
CA VAL A 178 -7.86 -17.71 -21.20
C VAL A 178 -8.71 -16.46 -20.99
N VAL A 179 -8.09 -15.27 -20.96
CA VAL A 179 -8.83 -14.00 -20.87
C VAL A 179 -9.75 -13.82 -22.09
N SER A 180 -9.25 -14.10 -23.29
CA SER A 180 -10.05 -14.04 -24.53
C SER A 180 -11.24 -15.00 -24.50
N CYS A 181 -11.06 -16.24 -24.01
CA CYS A 181 -12.16 -17.18 -23.82
C CYS A 181 -13.21 -16.66 -22.81
N LEU A 182 -12.78 -16.02 -21.72
CA LEU A 182 -13.68 -15.46 -20.71
C LEU A 182 -14.45 -14.23 -21.24
N GLN A 183 -13.81 -13.42 -22.07
CA GLN A 183 -14.44 -12.30 -22.77
C GLN A 183 -15.44 -12.72 -23.85
N SER A 184 -15.30 -13.93 -24.39
CA SER A 184 -16.19 -14.53 -25.39
C SER A 184 -17.10 -15.62 -24.83
N SER A 185 -17.24 -15.68 -23.50
CA SER A 185 -18.08 -16.64 -22.81
C SER A 185 -19.54 -16.57 -23.26
N GLN A 186 -20.23 -17.70 -23.24
CA GLN A 186 -21.69 -17.74 -23.47
C GLN A 186 -22.48 -17.19 -22.28
N ASP A 187 -21.87 -17.12 -21.10
CA ASP A 187 -22.48 -16.50 -19.92
C ASP A 187 -22.33 -14.97 -19.99
N PRO A 188 -23.45 -14.20 -20.11
CA PRO A 188 -23.42 -12.75 -20.16
C PRO A 188 -22.75 -12.11 -18.96
N PHE A 189 -22.86 -12.73 -17.77
CA PHE A 189 -22.25 -12.22 -16.55
C PHE A 189 -20.72 -12.32 -16.60
N VAL A 190 -20.20 -13.47 -17.04
CA VAL A 190 -18.75 -13.68 -17.20
C VAL A 190 -18.20 -12.68 -18.22
N CYS A 191 -18.84 -12.53 -19.38
CA CYS A 191 -18.47 -11.50 -20.35
C CYS A 191 -18.46 -10.09 -19.75
N HIS A 192 -19.47 -9.75 -18.94
CA HIS A 192 -19.57 -8.44 -18.32
C HIS A 192 -18.44 -8.13 -17.35
N ILE A 193 -18.02 -9.07 -16.49
CA ILE A 193 -16.95 -8.85 -15.51
C ILE A 193 -15.54 -8.89 -16.15
N TRP A 194 -15.41 -9.51 -17.33
CA TRP A 194 -14.15 -9.63 -18.09
C TRP A 194 -13.99 -8.64 -19.25
N LYS A 195 -15.03 -7.85 -19.59
CA LYS A 195 -15.03 -6.91 -20.73
C LYS A 195 -13.88 -5.89 -20.73
N ASP A 196 -13.45 -5.43 -19.55
CA ASP A 196 -12.38 -4.43 -19.37
C ASP A 196 -11.06 -5.11 -18.95
N ALA A 197 -10.87 -6.38 -19.28
CA ALA A 197 -9.60 -7.06 -19.03
C ALA A 197 -8.54 -6.60 -20.02
N GLU A 198 -7.67 -5.70 -19.57
CA GLU A 198 -6.41 -5.39 -20.23
C GLU A 198 -5.44 -6.54 -19.97
N ILE A 199 -4.85 -7.07 -21.04
CA ILE A 199 -3.93 -8.20 -20.99
C ILE A 199 -2.51 -7.67 -20.98
N VAL A 200 -1.68 -8.25 -20.10
CA VAL A 200 -0.25 -8.02 -20.04
C VAL A 200 0.43 -8.79 -21.16
N GLY A 201 0.48 -8.20 -22.35
CA GLY A 201 1.17 -8.82 -23.48
C GLY A 201 2.68 -8.71 -23.36
N MET A 202 3.33 -9.73 -22.79
CA MET A 202 4.80 -9.89 -22.91
C MET A 202 5.24 -9.97 -24.39
N ALA A 203 4.33 -10.36 -25.30
CA ALA A 203 4.61 -10.55 -26.72
C ALA A 203 4.83 -9.25 -27.52
N GLN A 204 4.44 -8.08 -26.98
CA GLN A 204 4.44 -6.84 -27.77
C GLN A 204 5.74 -6.03 -27.69
N GLN A 205 6.73 -6.48 -26.93
CA GLN A 205 8.06 -5.87 -26.88
C GLN A 205 9.08 -6.48 -27.85
N ALA A 206 8.81 -7.63 -28.47
CA ALA A 206 9.70 -8.19 -29.50
C ALA A 206 9.72 -7.40 -30.82
N LEU A 207 8.95 -6.31 -30.95
CA LEU A 207 8.72 -5.61 -32.22
C LEU A 207 9.12 -4.12 -32.24
N THR A 208 9.77 -3.57 -31.21
CA THR A 208 10.12 -2.14 -31.24
C THR A 208 11.54 -1.84 -30.77
N ASP A 209 12.51 -2.24 -31.59
CA ASP A 209 13.88 -1.69 -31.59
C ASP A 209 13.99 -0.39 -32.43
N THR A 210 12.89 0.15 -32.94
CA THR A 210 12.92 1.38 -33.75
C THR A 210 11.76 2.32 -33.41
N GLN A 211 12.02 3.31 -32.55
CA GLN A 211 11.73 4.74 -32.78
C GLN A 211 11.69 5.54 -31.47
N PHE A 212 12.60 6.51 -31.39
CA PHE A 212 12.57 7.67 -30.52
C PHE A 212 11.25 8.45 -30.71
N GLY A 213 10.50 8.70 -29.65
CA GLY A 213 9.35 9.60 -29.68
C GLY A 213 8.30 9.31 -28.61
N ALA A 214 8.29 10.12 -27.56
CA ALA A 214 7.28 10.13 -26.52
C ALA A 214 5.88 10.47 -27.09
N ARG A 215 5.14 9.44 -27.51
CA ARG A 215 3.67 9.46 -27.53
C ARG A 215 3.21 8.45 -26.48
N THR A 216 2.53 8.94 -25.46
CA THR A 216 1.84 8.13 -24.44
C THR A 216 0.83 7.21 -25.12
N ARG A 217 1.26 5.98 -25.45
CA ARG A 217 0.40 4.95 -26.04
C ARG A 217 -0.61 4.50 -24.98
N LYS A 218 -1.90 4.51 -25.34
CA LYS A 218 -2.97 3.81 -24.62
C LYS A 218 -2.54 2.36 -24.38
N GLY A 219 -2.54 1.92 -23.12
CA GLY A 219 -2.12 0.57 -22.71
C GLY A 219 -0.73 0.51 -22.07
N MET A 220 -0.31 1.55 -21.35
CA MET A 220 0.88 1.46 -20.51
C MET A 220 0.57 0.45 -19.40
N PHE A 221 1.18 -0.75 -19.49
CA PHE A 221 1.05 -1.80 -18.49
C PHE A 221 1.34 -1.20 -17.11
N ARG A 222 0.32 -1.25 -16.24
CA ARG A 222 0.41 -0.75 -14.87
C ARG A 222 0.59 -1.92 -13.94
N THR A 223 1.67 -1.89 -13.18
CA THR A 223 1.91 -2.87 -12.13
C THR A 223 0.93 -2.69 -10.98
N VAL A 224 0.81 -3.71 -10.13
CA VAL A 224 0.01 -3.64 -8.91
C VAL A 224 0.48 -2.49 -8.03
N SER A 225 1.79 -2.27 -7.88
CA SER A 225 2.34 -1.19 -7.07
C SER A 225 1.91 0.20 -7.59
N GLN A 226 1.89 0.42 -8.90
CA GLN A 226 1.47 1.70 -9.50
C GLN A 226 0.00 1.97 -9.25
N LEU A 227 -0.86 0.97 -9.49
CA LEU A 227 -2.29 1.08 -9.22
C LEU A 227 -2.56 1.34 -7.74
N TYR A 228 -1.87 0.63 -6.86
CA TYR A 228 -1.98 0.78 -5.42
C TYR A 228 -1.57 2.19 -4.97
N LYS A 229 -0.42 2.69 -5.46
CA LYS A 229 0.09 4.02 -5.15
C LYS A 229 -0.86 5.12 -5.62
N GLU A 230 -1.43 5.01 -6.83
CA GLU A 230 -2.40 5.96 -7.34
C GLU A 230 -3.69 5.99 -6.48
N GLN A 231 -4.20 4.82 -6.09
CA GLN A 231 -5.40 4.70 -5.25
C GLN A 231 -5.15 5.28 -3.85
N LEU A 232 -4.03 4.94 -3.23
CA LEU A 232 -3.65 5.48 -1.93
C LEU A 232 -3.44 6.99 -1.97
N THR A 233 -2.83 7.52 -3.04
CA THR A 233 -2.66 8.97 -3.20
C THR A 233 -4.01 9.69 -3.23
N LYS A 234 -5.00 9.14 -3.94
CA LYS A 234 -6.36 9.69 -3.97
C LYS A 234 -7.02 9.63 -2.59
N LEU A 235 -6.90 8.49 -1.89
CA LEU A 235 -7.42 8.32 -0.53
C LEU A 235 -6.82 9.36 0.43
N MET A 236 -5.49 9.50 0.44
CA MET A 236 -4.80 10.46 1.31
C MET A 236 -5.20 11.90 1.00
N ALA A 237 -5.41 12.24 -0.29
CA ALA A 237 -5.92 13.55 -0.67
C ALA A 237 -7.35 13.80 -0.16
N THR A 238 -8.22 12.78 -0.20
CA THR A 238 -9.57 12.88 0.39
C THR A 238 -9.49 13.09 1.90
N LEU A 239 -8.69 12.29 2.62
CA LEU A 239 -8.57 12.37 4.08
C LEU A 239 -8.02 13.73 4.55
N ARG A 240 -7.01 14.28 3.86
CA ARG A 240 -6.45 15.61 4.16
C ARG A 240 -7.45 16.75 4.04
N ASN A 241 -8.51 16.57 3.25
CA ASN A 241 -9.58 17.56 3.06
C ASN A 241 -10.79 17.28 3.98
N THR A 242 -10.63 16.46 5.02
CA THR A 242 -11.67 16.15 6.01
C THR A 242 -11.15 16.41 7.42
N ASN A 243 -12.07 16.54 8.38
CA ASN A 243 -11.71 16.54 9.80
C ASN A 243 -11.67 15.09 10.32
N PRO A 244 -10.50 14.53 10.65
CA PRO A 244 -10.38 13.14 11.04
C PRO A 244 -10.76 12.92 12.50
N ASN A 245 -11.38 11.77 12.79
CA ASN A 245 -11.57 11.25 14.14
C ASN A 245 -10.89 9.89 14.22
N PHE A 246 -9.99 9.70 15.18
CA PHE A 246 -9.17 8.49 15.29
C PHE A 246 -9.67 7.58 16.40
N VAL A 247 -9.79 6.28 16.08
CA VAL A 247 -10.04 5.22 17.06
C VAL A 247 -8.95 4.16 16.89
N ARG A 248 -8.10 4.00 17.91
CA ARG A 248 -7.04 2.98 17.92
C ARG A 248 -7.52 1.72 18.64
N CYS A 249 -7.81 0.68 17.86
CA CYS A 249 -8.15 -0.64 18.37
C CYS A 249 -6.88 -1.38 18.82
N ILE A 250 -6.92 -2.03 19.98
CA ILE A 250 -5.79 -2.80 20.54
C ILE A 250 -6.21 -4.26 20.65
N ILE A 251 -5.37 -5.16 20.14
CA ILE A 251 -5.57 -6.61 20.25
C ILE A 251 -5.21 -7.05 21.67
N PRO A 252 -6.14 -7.64 22.44
CA PRO A 252 -5.87 -8.03 23.82
C PRO A 252 -5.12 -9.35 23.94
N ASN A 253 -5.27 -10.28 22.98
CA ASN A 253 -4.58 -11.57 22.91
C ASN A 253 -4.72 -12.19 21.50
N HIS A 254 -3.78 -13.06 21.10
CA HIS A 254 -3.85 -13.79 19.82
C HIS A 254 -4.79 -15.00 19.85
N GLU A 255 -5.19 -15.48 21.03
CA GLU A 255 -6.12 -16.61 21.19
C GLU A 255 -7.58 -16.26 20.89
N LYS A 256 -7.89 -14.99 20.60
CA LYS A 256 -9.26 -14.49 20.38
C LYS A 256 -10.20 -14.75 21.57
N LYS A 257 -9.67 -14.79 22.80
CA LYS A 257 -10.44 -15.01 24.03
C LYS A 257 -10.90 -13.70 24.66
N ALA A 258 -12.18 -13.62 25.02
CA ALA A 258 -12.71 -12.49 25.78
C ALA A 258 -12.13 -12.46 27.21
N GLY A 259 -11.93 -11.26 27.76
CA GLY A 259 -11.46 -11.05 29.14
C GLY A 259 -10.01 -11.43 29.43
N LYS A 260 -9.24 -11.91 28.44
CA LYS A 260 -7.81 -12.21 28.56
C LYS A 260 -6.99 -11.06 27.97
N ILE A 261 -6.03 -10.54 28.73
CA ILE A 261 -5.07 -9.53 28.25
C ILE A 261 -3.66 -10.09 28.35
N GLU A 262 -2.92 -10.01 27.25
CA GLU A 262 -1.49 -10.30 27.18
C GLU A 262 -0.72 -8.98 27.26
N ALA A 263 -0.21 -8.66 28.44
CA ALA A 263 0.42 -7.36 28.70
C ALA A 263 1.60 -7.01 27.77
N PRO A 264 2.52 -7.94 27.43
CA PRO A 264 3.59 -7.65 26.47
C PRO A 264 3.06 -7.25 25.08
N LEU A 265 2.06 -7.97 24.58
CA LEU A 265 1.43 -7.70 23.28
C LEU A 265 0.75 -6.32 23.25
N VAL A 266 0.05 -5.96 24.32
CA VAL A 266 -0.58 -4.63 24.43
C VAL A 266 0.49 -3.53 24.53
N LEU A 267 1.54 -3.75 25.32
CA LEU A 267 2.62 -2.77 25.49
C LEU A 267 3.33 -2.47 24.17
N ASP A 268 3.63 -3.50 23.38
CA ASP A 268 4.26 -3.35 22.07
C ASP A 268 3.35 -2.58 21.12
N GLN A 269 2.05 -2.91 21.06
CA GLN A 269 1.08 -2.14 20.25
C GLN A 269 0.99 -0.67 20.68
N LEU A 270 1.01 -0.36 21.98
CA LEU A 270 0.94 1.03 22.47
C LEU A 270 2.18 1.84 22.07
N ARG A 271 3.35 1.21 22.07
CA ARG A 271 4.62 1.81 21.60
C ARG A 271 4.60 2.01 20.10
N CYS A 272 4.30 0.95 19.34
CA CYS A 272 4.29 0.96 17.89
C CYS A 272 3.27 1.95 17.34
N ASN A 273 2.09 2.07 17.95
CA ASN A 273 1.08 3.01 17.49
C ASN A 273 1.38 4.46 17.90
N GLY A 274 2.40 4.76 18.70
CA GLY A 274 2.67 6.12 19.18
C GLY A 274 1.54 6.66 20.05
N VAL A 275 0.92 5.79 20.87
CA VAL A 275 -0.20 6.18 21.76
C VAL A 275 0.32 7.02 22.92
N LEU A 276 1.52 6.70 23.43
CA LEU A 276 2.12 7.40 24.56
C LEU A 276 2.47 8.85 24.21
N GLU A 277 2.90 9.10 22.98
CA GLU A 277 3.21 10.42 22.45
C GLU A 277 1.94 11.22 22.21
N GLY A 278 0.87 10.57 21.73
CA GLY A 278 -0.44 11.22 21.55
C GLY A 278 -1.10 11.70 22.84
N ILE A 279 -0.87 11.03 23.98
CA ILE A 279 -1.43 11.45 25.29
C ILE A 279 -0.66 12.64 25.90
N ARG A 280 0.55 12.96 25.40
CA ARG A 280 1.37 14.06 25.95
C ARG A 280 0.95 15.45 25.47
N ILE A 281 0.03 15.53 24.50
CA ILE A 281 -0.66 16.75 24.05
C ILE A 281 -2.00 16.83 24.77
#